data_AF-A0A2V7S6E4-F1
#
_entry.id   AF-A0A2V7S6E4-F1
#
_cell.length_a   1.000
_cell.length_b   1.000
_cell.length_c   1.000
_cell.angle_alpha   90.00
_cell.angle_beta   90.00
_cell.angle_gamma   90.00
#
_symmetry.space_group_name_H-M   'P 1'
#
loop_
_entity.id
_entity.type
_entity.pdbx_description
1 polymer ?
#
loop_
_entity_poly.entity_id
_entity_poly.type
_entity_poly.pdbx_seq_one_letter_code
_entity_poly.pdbx_strand_id
1 'polypeptide(L)'
;MYAQPLYVSNVALPGQGTHNAVFVATEHGSVYAFDADDATCVQLWMTSFIDPNNGITTVPSADVLTDNIVPEVGITGTPVIDSLTGTLYVVAATKESTTYVQRLHALAITTGLETMGGPVVIQASVPGTGQESDGVNVAFNPLRSLQRAALLLSQGVVYIAFASNGDSDHGWLFGYDAATLQQVAALSATPNGSLGGIWQSGGGPAADATGNLYVVTGNGTFDLNMGGVDVGDSFLRLSTAAGGGLTVADYFTPFNQADLAAGDLDLGSGGPLLLPDQADGVHPHLVLAGAKDGNGYLVDRDQMGGFNATDNSQIVQTIPISDFEIFCTPAFWQNTIYSLAVTDVLKAFSLSGGLLATTPTSRAPTPFSFPGASPVISANGTTNGIVWALDYNQGGPAVLHAYDATDVSVELYNSTQVGSRDQAGPAVKFSVPTVANGKVYVAGQYQLTVFGLLP
;
A
#
# COMPACT_ATOMS: atom_id res chain seq x y z
N MET A 1 -9.82 -1.93 -11.01
CA MET A 1 -8.35 -1.79 -10.88
C MET A 1 -8.10 -1.29 -9.47
N TYR A 2 -7.30 -2.00 -8.68
CA TYR A 2 -6.99 -1.62 -7.29
C TYR A 2 -5.70 -0.81 -7.22
N ALA A 3 -4.66 -1.28 -7.92
CA ALA A 3 -3.37 -0.63 -8.05
C ALA A 3 -3.49 0.85 -8.44
N GLN A 4 -2.72 1.68 -7.74
CA GLN A 4 -2.57 3.10 -8.06
C GLN A 4 -1.86 3.25 -9.43
N PRO A 5 -2.37 4.11 -10.34
CA PRO A 5 -1.68 4.38 -11.60
C PRO A 5 -0.28 4.98 -11.37
N LEU A 6 0.72 4.55 -12.13
CA LEU A 6 2.07 5.12 -12.04
C LEU A 6 2.30 6.10 -13.20
N TYR A 7 3.04 7.17 -12.97
CA TYR A 7 3.39 8.15 -14.00
C TYR A 7 4.91 8.26 -14.14
N VAL A 8 5.41 8.25 -15.38
CA VAL A 8 6.80 8.55 -15.69
C VAL A 8 6.86 9.56 -16.81
N SER A 9 7.57 10.66 -16.60
CA SER A 9 7.77 11.67 -17.63
C SER A 9 8.87 11.28 -18.61
N ASN A 10 8.76 11.76 -19.86
CA ASN A 10 9.82 11.69 -20.86
C ASN A 10 10.36 10.27 -21.14
N VAL A 11 9.46 9.28 -21.19
CA VAL A 11 9.81 7.91 -21.59
C VAL A 11 10.10 7.88 -23.08
N ALA A 12 11.30 7.45 -23.47
CA ALA A 12 11.70 7.31 -24.86
C ALA A 12 11.26 5.93 -25.40
N LEU A 13 10.13 5.88 -26.09
CA LEU A 13 9.59 4.66 -26.68
C LEU A 13 10.21 4.38 -28.07
N PRO A 14 10.75 3.17 -28.31
CA PRO A 14 11.31 2.77 -29.60
C PRO A 14 10.31 2.97 -30.74
N GLY A 15 10.68 3.84 -31.70
CA GLY A 15 9.86 4.09 -32.89
C GLY A 15 8.60 4.94 -32.67
N GLN A 16 8.30 5.36 -31.43
CA GLN A 16 7.12 6.19 -31.10
C GLN A 16 7.50 7.61 -30.65
N GLY A 17 8.72 7.81 -30.16
CA GLY A 17 9.20 9.12 -29.73
C GLY A 17 9.29 9.20 -28.21
N THR A 18 9.12 10.39 -27.64
CA THR A 18 9.17 10.61 -26.20
C THR A 18 7.79 10.98 -25.68
N HIS A 19 7.32 10.26 -24.67
CA HIS A 19 5.98 10.42 -24.11
C HIS A 19 6.05 10.56 -22.60
N ASN A 20 5.17 11.36 -22.03
CA ASN A 20 4.79 11.15 -20.63
C ASN A 20 3.87 9.91 -20.61
N ALA A 21 4.19 8.93 -19.78
CA ALA A 21 3.48 7.66 -19.77
C ALA A 21 2.78 7.44 -18.43
N VAL A 22 1.55 6.94 -18.50
CA VAL A 22 0.82 6.42 -17.34
C VAL A 22 0.70 4.90 -17.45
N PHE A 23 1.07 4.19 -16.38
CA PHE A 23 1.03 2.73 -16.30
C PHE A 23 -0.10 2.30 -15.37
N VAL A 24 -0.89 1.31 -15.81
CA VAL A 24 -2.06 0.83 -15.07
C VAL A 24 -2.07 -0.69 -15.05
N ALA A 25 -2.21 -1.25 -13.86
CA ALA A 25 -2.34 -2.70 -13.66
C ALA A 25 -3.79 -3.09 -13.32
N THR A 26 -4.22 -4.26 -13.78
CA THR A 26 -5.61 -4.69 -13.68
C THR A 26 -5.75 -6.05 -12.98
N GLU A 27 -6.91 -6.25 -12.34
CA GLU A 27 -7.31 -7.57 -11.84
C GLU A 27 -7.48 -8.59 -12.97
N HIS A 28 -7.62 -8.15 -14.23
CA HIS A 28 -7.58 -9.03 -15.41
C HIS A 28 -6.16 -9.36 -15.89
N GLY A 29 -5.18 -9.34 -14.97
CA GLY A 29 -3.82 -9.81 -15.18
C GLY A 29 -3.04 -9.07 -16.26
N SER A 30 -3.29 -7.77 -16.48
CA SER A 30 -2.62 -6.99 -17.52
C SER A 30 -2.03 -5.69 -16.99
N VAL A 31 -0.91 -5.26 -17.58
CA VAL A 31 -0.33 -3.92 -17.43
C VAL A 31 -0.45 -3.17 -18.75
N TYR A 32 -0.98 -1.96 -18.69
CA TYR A 32 -1.11 -1.04 -19.81
C TYR A 32 -0.19 0.16 -19.61
N ALA A 33 0.38 0.67 -20.71
CA ALA A 33 0.95 2.01 -20.75
C ALA A 33 0.14 2.87 -21.73
N PHE A 34 -0.25 4.07 -21.30
CA PHE A 34 -0.92 5.06 -22.12
C PHE A 34 -0.08 6.33 -22.21
N ASP A 35 -0.20 7.04 -23.33
CA ASP A 35 0.26 8.42 -23.43
C ASP A 35 -0.55 9.27 -22.45
N ALA A 36 0.14 9.92 -21.53
CA ALA A 36 -0.45 10.70 -20.47
C ALA A 36 -0.91 12.08 -20.95
N ASP A 37 -0.47 12.53 -22.14
CA ASP A 37 -0.76 13.83 -22.75
C ASP A 37 -1.73 13.79 -23.92
N ASP A 38 -1.91 12.63 -24.54
CA ASP A 38 -2.85 12.47 -25.64
C ASP A 38 -4.30 12.28 -25.14
N ALA A 39 -5.17 13.24 -25.45
CA ALA A 39 -6.58 13.21 -25.08
C ALA A 39 -7.40 12.08 -25.76
N THR A 40 -6.82 11.39 -26.75
CA THR A 40 -7.43 10.23 -27.43
C THR A 40 -7.12 8.90 -26.73
N CYS A 41 -6.44 8.93 -25.58
CA CYS A 41 -6.09 7.74 -24.78
C CYS A 41 -5.25 6.73 -25.57
N VAL A 42 -4.18 7.20 -26.23
CA VAL A 42 -3.28 6.36 -27.01
C VAL A 42 -2.63 5.31 -26.12
N GLN A 43 -2.92 4.03 -26.37
CA GLN A 43 -2.22 2.92 -25.75
C GLN A 43 -0.84 2.77 -26.39
N LEU A 44 0.21 2.93 -25.60
CA LEU A 44 1.61 2.80 -26.02
C LEU A 44 2.02 1.32 -26.13
N TRP A 45 1.64 0.52 -25.15
CA TRP A 45 1.78 -0.93 -25.12
C TRP A 45 0.85 -1.56 -24.07
N MET A 46 0.66 -2.88 -24.17
CA MET A 46 -0.02 -3.69 -23.17
C MET A 46 0.66 -5.05 -23.06
N THR A 47 0.78 -5.56 -21.83
CA THR A 47 1.27 -6.89 -21.51
C THR A 47 0.24 -7.62 -20.66
N SER A 48 -0.17 -8.82 -21.11
CA SER A 48 -1.08 -9.71 -20.39
C SER A 48 -0.30 -10.91 -19.84
N PHE A 49 -0.56 -11.26 -18.59
CA PHE A 49 0.01 -12.42 -17.91
C PHE A 49 -0.92 -13.63 -17.89
N ILE A 50 -2.09 -13.50 -18.51
CA ILE A 50 -3.02 -14.59 -18.73
C ILE A 50 -2.93 -15.08 -20.18
N ASP A 51 -3.18 -16.37 -20.35
CA ASP A 51 -3.30 -17.05 -21.63
C ASP A 51 -4.36 -18.17 -21.49
N PRO A 52 -5.66 -17.82 -21.59
CA PRO A 52 -6.73 -18.77 -21.39
C PRO A 52 -6.70 -19.96 -22.36
N ASN A 53 -6.13 -19.77 -23.56
CA ASN A 53 -5.97 -20.85 -24.54
C ASN A 53 -4.98 -21.92 -24.07
N ASN A 54 -4.02 -21.54 -23.22
CA ASN A 54 -3.07 -22.44 -22.58
C ASN A 54 -3.37 -22.68 -21.09
N GLY A 55 -4.60 -22.36 -20.64
CA GLY A 55 -5.07 -22.66 -19.30
C GLY A 55 -4.53 -21.73 -18.20
N ILE A 56 -3.99 -20.56 -18.58
CA ILE A 56 -3.53 -19.54 -17.63
C ILE A 56 -4.62 -18.47 -17.54
N THR A 57 -5.22 -18.31 -16.37
CA THR A 57 -6.30 -17.36 -16.10
C THR A 57 -6.01 -16.55 -14.85
N THR A 58 -6.80 -15.50 -14.60
CA THR A 58 -6.88 -14.87 -13.28
C THR A 58 -7.38 -15.87 -12.25
N VAL A 59 -7.17 -15.60 -10.96
CA VAL A 59 -7.69 -16.44 -9.87
C VAL A 59 -9.14 -16.03 -9.58
N PRO A 60 -10.15 -16.89 -9.79
CA PRO A 60 -11.53 -16.55 -9.46
C PRO A 60 -11.73 -16.29 -7.96
N SER A 61 -12.54 -15.29 -7.61
CA SER A 61 -12.94 -15.00 -6.22
C SER A 61 -13.52 -16.24 -5.49
N ALA A 62 -14.25 -17.08 -6.23
CA ALA A 62 -14.80 -18.33 -5.72
C ALA A 62 -13.72 -19.35 -5.28
N ASP A 63 -12.51 -19.29 -5.83
CA ASP A 63 -11.43 -20.21 -5.47
C ASP A 63 -10.71 -19.76 -4.19
N VAL A 64 -10.65 -18.45 -3.91
CA VAL A 64 -10.06 -17.89 -2.69
C VAL A 64 -11.02 -17.92 -1.50
N LEU A 65 -12.31 -18.20 -1.72
CA LEU A 65 -13.37 -18.34 -0.71
C LEU A 65 -13.69 -17.05 0.07
N THR A 66 -13.55 -15.88 -0.59
CA THR A 66 -13.89 -14.57 -0.03
C THR A 66 -14.36 -13.61 -1.12
N ASP A 67 -15.17 -12.62 -0.74
CA ASP A 67 -15.62 -11.52 -1.61
C ASP A 67 -14.74 -10.26 -1.47
N ASN A 68 -13.53 -10.40 -0.91
CA ASN A 68 -12.60 -9.30 -0.71
C ASN A 68 -12.25 -8.59 -2.03
N ILE A 69 -12.04 -9.37 -3.11
CA ILE A 69 -11.80 -8.90 -4.46
C ILE A 69 -12.68 -9.73 -5.40
N VAL A 70 -13.46 -9.04 -6.23
CA VAL A 70 -14.41 -9.66 -7.15
C VAL A 70 -14.32 -9.03 -8.55
N PRO A 71 -14.63 -9.80 -9.61
CA PRO A 71 -14.92 -11.24 -9.61
C PRO A 71 -13.66 -12.13 -9.60
N GLU A 72 -12.49 -11.53 -9.80
CA GLU A 72 -11.22 -12.20 -10.05
C GLU A 72 -10.07 -11.45 -9.39
N VAL A 73 -9.00 -12.17 -9.09
CA VAL A 73 -7.73 -11.67 -8.53
C VAL A 73 -6.64 -11.86 -9.59
N GLY A 74 -5.97 -10.78 -9.94
CA GLY A 74 -4.84 -10.76 -10.88
C GLY A 74 -3.72 -9.90 -10.33
N ILE A 75 -3.69 -8.62 -10.72
CA ILE A 75 -2.75 -7.64 -10.17
C ILE A 75 -3.51 -6.67 -9.27
N THR A 76 -3.34 -6.85 -7.96
CA THR A 76 -4.00 -6.02 -6.94
C THR A 76 -3.08 -4.91 -6.45
N GLY A 77 -1.87 -5.26 -5.99
CA GLY A 77 -0.90 -4.30 -5.45
C GLY A 77 -0.35 -3.36 -6.51
N THR A 78 -0.04 -2.13 -6.08
CA THR A 78 0.58 -1.12 -6.93
C THR A 78 2.01 -1.57 -7.33
N PRO A 79 2.35 -1.60 -8.63
CA PRO A 79 3.71 -1.87 -9.10
C PRO A 79 4.73 -0.84 -8.57
N VAL A 80 6.02 -1.10 -8.77
CA VAL A 80 7.08 -0.10 -8.54
C VAL A 80 7.93 0.07 -9.80
N ILE A 81 8.37 1.30 -10.09
CA ILE A 81 9.24 1.59 -11.23
C ILE A 81 10.62 2.00 -10.74
N ASP A 82 11.65 1.30 -11.22
CA ASP A 82 13.02 1.78 -11.19
C ASP A 82 13.25 2.75 -12.36
N SER A 83 13.31 4.04 -12.06
CA SER A 83 13.54 5.08 -13.07
C SER A 83 14.96 5.05 -13.66
N LEU A 84 15.94 4.43 -12.99
CA LEU A 84 17.32 4.36 -13.47
C LEU A 84 17.46 3.34 -14.60
N THR A 85 16.84 2.17 -14.43
CA THR A 85 16.88 1.09 -15.43
C THR A 85 15.70 1.14 -16.40
N GLY A 86 14.64 1.89 -16.06
CA GLY A 86 13.40 1.92 -16.85
C GLY A 86 12.64 0.60 -16.71
N THR A 87 12.58 0.05 -15.51
CA THR A 87 11.96 -1.26 -15.23
C THR A 87 10.76 -1.10 -14.31
N LEU A 88 9.62 -1.67 -14.68
CA LEU A 88 8.42 -1.80 -13.87
C LEU A 88 8.38 -3.21 -13.27
N TYR A 89 8.33 -3.31 -11.95
CA TYR A 89 8.17 -4.57 -11.22
C TYR A 89 6.72 -4.71 -10.75
N VAL A 90 6.11 -5.87 -11.02
CA VAL A 90 4.70 -6.12 -10.73
C VAL A 90 4.48 -7.58 -10.33
N VAL A 91 3.54 -7.81 -9.41
CA VAL A 91 3.13 -9.17 -9.02
C VAL A 91 1.81 -9.52 -9.67
N ALA A 92 1.77 -10.67 -10.34
CA ALA A 92 0.54 -11.22 -10.91
C ALA A 92 0.20 -12.56 -10.27
N ALA A 93 -1.05 -12.70 -9.81
CA ALA A 93 -1.63 -13.97 -9.40
C ALA A 93 -2.33 -14.64 -10.60
N THR A 94 -2.02 -15.91 -10.84
CA THR A 94 -2.64 -16.70 -11.91
C THR A 94 -3.10 -18.06 -11.42
N LYS A 95 -4.14 -18.57 -12.07
CA LYS A 95 -4.54 -19.98 -12.03
C LYS A 95 -4.08 -20.65 -13.32
N GLU A 96 -3.17 -21.59 -13.19
CA GLU A 96 -2.57 -22.38 -14.27
C GLU A 96 -3.14 -23.79 -14.21
N SER A 97 -4.23 -24.01 -14.94
CA SER A 97 -5.08 -25.20 -14.84
C SER A 97 -5.63 -25.40 -13.42
N THR A 98 -4.97 -26.21 -12.60
CA THR A 98 -5.36 -26.52 -11.21
C THR A 98 -4.41 -25.95 -10.17
N THR A 99 -3.34 -25.28 -10.60
CA THR A 99 -2.28 -24.74 -9.73
C THR A 99 -2.42 -23.23 -9.64
N TYR A 100 -2.22 -22.66 -8.46
CA TYR A 100 -2.20 -21.22 -8.25
C TYR A 100 -0.75 -20.77 -8.12
N VAL A 101 -0.39 -19.68 -8.81
CA VAL A 101 0.98 -19.17 -8.83
C VAL A 101 0.94 -17.66 -8.68
N GLN A 102 1.90 -17.11 -7.93
CA GLN A 102 2.16 -15.68 -7.93
C GLN A 102 3.59 -15.45 -8.44
N ARG A 103 3.75 -14.54 -9.40
CA ARG A 103 5.05 -14.25 -10.02
C ARG A 103 5.40 -12.78 -9.91
N LEU A 104 6.68 -12.51 -9.68
CA LEU A 104 7.27 -11.19 -9.88
C LEU A 104 7.71 -11.07 -11.35
N HIS A 105 7.14 -10.09 -12.04
CA HIS A 105 7.48 -9.72 -13.41
C HIS A 105 8.34 -8.46 -13.41
N ALA A 106 9.21 -8.32 -14.41
CA ALA A 106 10.04 -7.14 -14.61
C ALA A 106 9.90 -6.67 -16.05
N LEU A 107 9.13 -5.61 -16.30
CA LEU A 107 8.83 -5.11 -17.64
C LEU A 107 9.66 -3.87 -17.96
N ALA A 108 10.23 -3.79 -19.15
CA ALA A 108 10.80 -2.54 -19.63
C ALA A 108 9.68 -1.51 -19.86
N ILE A 109 9.73 -0.34 -19.23
CA ILE A 109 8.68 0.69 -19.32
C ILE A 109 8.47 1.22 -20.75
N THR A 110 9.46 1.02 -21.62
CA THR A 110 9.44 1.45 -23.01
C THR A 110 8.72 0.51 -23.96
N THR A 111 8.56 -0.77 -23.60
CA THR A 111 8.04 -1.81 -24.51
C THR A 111 7.03 -2.76 -23.87
N GLY A 112 6.95 -2.81 -22.54
CA GLY A 112 6.15 -3.78 -21.80
C GLY A 112 6.72 -5.21 -21.82
N LEU A 113 7.87 -5.45 -22.44
CA LEU A 113 8.47 -6.78 -22.53
C LEU A 113 9.22 -7.13 -21.25
N GLU A 114 9.22 -8.41 -20.88
CA GLU A 114 10.04 -8.94 -19.79
C GLU A 114 11.52 -8.59 -20.01
N THR A 115 12.18 -8.22 -18.92
CA THR A 115 13.61 -7.97 -18.82
C THR A 115 14.21 -8.78 -17.67
N MET A 116 15.53 -8.74 -17.51
CA MET A 116 16.24 -9.35 -16.37
C MET A 116 16.03 -10.86 -16.22
N GLY A 117 15.63 -11.55 -17.29
CA GLY A 117 15.35 -13.00 -17.29
C GLY A 117 14.06 -13.37 -16.57
N GLY A 118 13.19 -12.41 -16.26
CA GLY A 118 11.89 -12.63 -15.65
C GLY A 118 10.85 -13.29 -16.57
N PRO A 119 9.71 -13.72 -16.01
CA PRO A 119 9.31 -13.57 -14.59
C PRO A 119 9.89 -14.66 -13.66
N VAL A 120 9.81 -14.43 -12.34
CA VAL A 120 10.19 -15.43 -11.31
C VAL A 120 9.01 -15.79 -10.40
N VAL A 121 8.93 -17.06 -9.99
CA VAL A 121 7.90 -17.55 -9.06
C VAL A 121 8.20 -17.08 -7.64
N ILE A 122 7.17 -16.57 -6.96
CA ILE A 122 7.24 -16.23 -5.54
C ILE A 122 6.91 -17.48 -4.73
N GLN A 123 7.89 -17.90 -3.94
CA GLN A 123 7.79 -19.09 -3.08
C GLN A 123 8.79 -18.96 -1.94
N ALA A 124 8.44 -19.47 -0.76
CA ALA A 124 9.34 -19.68 0.35
C ALA A 124 8.79 -20.75 1.28
N SER A 125 9.66 -21.28 2.12
CA SER A 125 9.31 -22.08 3.28
C SER A 125 10.24 -21.67 4.41
N VAL A 126 9.68 -21.35 5.58
CA VAL A 126 10.43 -20.88 6.75
C VAL A 126 10.19 -21.81 7.93
N PRO A 127 11.17 -22.01 8.83
CA PRO A 127 10.95 -22.78 10.05
C PRO A 127 9.78 -22.20 10.85
N GLY A 128 8.86 -23.05 11.27
CA GLY A 128 7.65 -22.62 11.95
C GLY A 128 6.64 -23.75 12.17
N THR A 129 5.91 -23.68 13.27
CA THR A 129 4.85 -24.65 13.64
C THR A 129 3.45 -24.05 13.59
N GLY A 130 3.29 -22.90 12.94
CA GLY A 130 2.04 -22.18 12.84
C GLY A 130 0.97 -22.88 12.00
N GLN A 131 -0.11 -22.17 11.74
CA GLN A 131 -1.19 -22.60 10.87
C GLN A 131 -0.65 -23.06 9.50
N GLU A 132 -1.29 -24.06 8.88
CA GLU A 132 -0.86 -24.60 7.57
C GLU A 132 0.60 -25.12 7.48
N SER A 133 1.29 -25.33 8.62
CA SER A 133 2.63 -25.91 8.65
C SER A 133 2.63 -27.43 8.41
N ASP A 134 3.80 -27.97 8.03
CA ASP A 134 4.07 -29.42 8.03
C ASP A 134 4.52 -29.95 9.42
N GLY A 135 4.40 -29.11 10.46
CA GLY A 135 4.90 -29.35 11.81
C GLY A 135 6.36 -28.94 12.04
N VAL A 136 7.09 -28.51 10.99
CA VAL A 136 8.47 -28.01 11.08
C VAL A 136 8.66 -26.71 10.30
N ASN A 137 7.98 -26.55 9.17
CA ASN A 137 8.02 -25.36 8.33
C ASN A 137 6.61 -24.89 7.95
N VAL A 138 6.49 -23.58 7.77
CA VAL A 138 5.36 -22.90 7.14
C VAL A 138 5.76 -22.55 5.71
N ALA A 139 4.99 -23.02 4.73
CA ALA A 139 5.20 -22.71 3.32
C ALA A 139 4.29 -21.57 2.85
N PHE A 140 4.80 -20.72 1.96
CA PHE A 140 3.99 -19.70 1.30
C PHE A 140 2.88 -20.35 0.46
N ASN A 141 1.62 -19.95 0.68
CA ASN A 141 0.48 -20.48 -0.05
C ASN A 141 -0.03 -19.45 -1.08
N PRO A 142 0.26 -19.63 -2.39
CA PRO A 142 -0.11 -18.65 -3.41
C PRO A 142 -1.62 -18.48 -3.62
N LEU A 143 -2.45 -19.43 -3.19
CA LEU A 143 -3.91 -19.30 -3.24
C LEU A 143 -4.44 -18.46 -2.07
N ARG A 144 -3.85 -18.64 -0.88
CA ARG A 144 -4.34 -18.00 0.35
C ARG A 144 -3.70 -16.65 0.62
N SER A 145 -2.50 -16.38 0.12
CA SER A 145 -1.83 -15.10 0.27
C SER A 145 -2.38 -14.04 -0.71
N LEU A 146 -2.60 -12.81 -0.24
CA LEU A 146 -3.07 -11.69 -1.05
C LEU A 146 -2.03 -10.56 -1.12
N GLN A 147 -1.60 -10.22 -2.34
CA GLN A 147 -0.65 -9.15 -2.62
C GLN A 147 -1.37 -7.81 -2.83
N ARG A 148 -1.85 -7.17 -1.75
CA ARG A 148 -2.56 -5.87 -1.82
C ARG A 148 -1.64 -4.67 -1.64
N ALA A 149 -0.65 -4.76 -0.78
CA ALA A 149 0.28 -3.67 -0.49
C ALA A 149 1.04 -3.24 -1.77
N ALA A 150 1.36 -1.96 -1.91
CA ALA A 150 2.25 -1.52 -3.00
C ALA A 150 3.64 -2.15 -2.85
N LEU A 151 4.32 -2.37 -3.97
CA LEU A 151 5.71 -2.79 -3.96
C LEU A 151 6.61 -1.62 -3.53
N LEU A 152 7.73 -1.94 -2.88
CA LEU A 152 8.78 -0.99 -2.55
C LEU A 152 10.06 -1.37 -3.29
N LEU A 153 10.72 -0.40 -3.93
CA LEU A 153 12.10 -0.54 -4.41
C LEU A 153 13.00 0.26 -3.48
N SER A 154 13.92 -0.41 -2.80
CA SER A 154 14.89 0.24 -1.92
C SER A 154 16.23 -0.46 -1.99
N GLN A 155 17.32 0.31 -2.10
CA GLN A 155 18.69 -0.21 -2.11
C GLN A 155 18.93 -1.36 -3.11
N GLY A 156 18.28 -1.31 -4.28
CA GLY A 156 18.41 -2.33 -5.33
C GLY A 156 17.61 -3.61 -5.07
N VAL A 157 16.68 -3.62 -4.12
CA VAL A 157 15.81 -4.75 -3.80
C VAL A 157 14.34 -4.35 -3.93
N VAL A 158 13.56 -5.19 -4.60
CA VAL A 158 12.09 -5.10 -4.69
C VAL A 158 11.50 -5.89 -3.53
N TYR A 159 10.78 -5.19 -2.65
CA TYR A 159 10.08 -5.76 -1.51
C TYR A 159 8.59 -5.92 -1.79
N ILE A 160 8.07 -7.10 -1.43
CA ILE A 160 6.70 -7.50 -1.73
C ILE A 160 6.05 -8.00 -0.45
N ALA A 161 5.10 -7.24 0.06
CA ALA A 161 4.32 -7.60 1.23
C ALA A 161 3.01 -8.30 0.84
N PHE A 162 2.63 -9.26 1.68
CA PHE A 162 1.41 -10.04 1.56
C PHE A 162 0.65 -10.03 2.88
N ALA A 163 -0.66 -9.98 2.73
CA ALA A 163 -1.59 -10.46 3.75
C ALA A 163 -2.24 -11.74 3.23
N SER A 164 -3.52 -11.95 3.51
CA SER A 164 -4.23 -13.16 3.08
C SER A 164 -5.58 -12.88 2.44
N ASN A 165 -6.16 -13.86 1.78
CA ASN A 165 -7.53 -13.83 1.32
C ASN A 165 -8.44 -14.26 2.49
N GLY A 166 -9.03 -13.28 3.18
CA GLY A 166 -10.02 -13.52 4.24
C GLY A 166 -9.43 -14.03 5.55
N ASP A 167 -8.29 -13.48 5.97
CA ASP A 167 -7.64 -13.78 7.25
C ASP A 167 -7.41 -15.28 7.45
N SER A 168 -6.88 -15.92 6.41
CA SER A 168 -6.75 -17.39 6.35
C SER A 168 -5.30 -17.89 6.33
N ASP A 169 -4.32 -16.99 6.36
CA ASP A 169 -2.91 -17.30 6.15
C ASP A 169 -2.02 -16.24 6.82
N HIS A 170 -0.72 -16.52 6.84
CA HIS A 170 0.30 -15.66 7.44
C HIS A 170 0.55 -14.39 6.62
N GLY A 171 0.97 -13.31 7.29
CA GLY A 171 1.63 -12.21 6.61
C GLY A 171 3.02 -12.59 6.11
N TRP A 172 3.39 -12.13 4.92
CA TRP A 172 4.72 -12.38 4.36
C TRP A 172 5.37 -11.12 3.83
N LEU A 173 6.70 -11.04 3.91
CA LEU A 173 7.51 -10.05 3.22
C LEU A 173 8.65 -10.75 2.46
N PHE A 174 8.69 -10.54 1.15
CA PHE A 174 9.76 -11.04 0.30
C PHE A 174 10.65 -9.90 -0.18
N GLY A 175 11.91 -10.21 -0.46
CA GLY A 175 12.85 -9.30 -1.12
C GLY A 175 13.49 -9.99 -2.33
N TYR A 176 13.54 -9.29 -3.45
CA TYR A 176 14.14 -9.75 -4.71
C TYR A 176 15.16 -8.73 -5.20
N ASP A 177 16.38 -9.18 -5.53
CA ASP A 177 17.38 -8.34 -6.17
C ASP A 177 16.81 -7.78 -7.49
N ALA A 178 16.80 -6.46 -7.61
CA ALA A 178 16.13 -5.78 -8.72
C ALA A 178 16.81 -6.06 -10.07
N ALA A 179 18.11 -6.34 -10.10
CA ALA A 179 18.85 -6.55 -11.35
C ALA A 179 18.78 -8.00 -11.86
N THR A 180 18.58 -8.96 -10.97
CA THR A 180 18.67 -10.40 -11.26
C THR A 180 17.41 -11.20 -10.96
N LEU A 181 16.44 -10.60 -10.25
CA LEU A 181 15.25 -11.25 -9.72
C LEU A 181 15.55 -12.46 -8.82
N GLN A 182 16.76 -12.56 -8.26
CA GLN A 182 17.03 -13.54 -7.22
C GLN A 182 16.33 -13.16 -5.92
N GLN A 183 15.62 -14.10 -5.31
CA GLN A 183 15.08 -13.90 -3.97
C GLN A 183 16.25 -13.76 -2.97
N VAL A 184 16.31 -12.62 -2.29
CA VAL A 184 17.32 -12.29 -1.28
C VAL A 184 16.75 -12.28 0.14
N ALA A 185 15.42 -12.32 0.29
CA ALA A 185 14.78 -12.41 1.59
C ALA A 185 13.37 -13.03 1.52
N ALA A 186 13.00 -13.72 2.60
CA ALA A 186 11.64 -14.13 2.90
C ALA A 186 11.44 -14.12 4.42
N LEU A 187 10.34 -13.51 4.88
CA LEU A 187 9.95 -13.43 6.28
C LEU A 187 8.45 -13.71 6.38
N SER A 188 8.06 -14.60 7.29
CA SER A 188 6.67 -14.75 7.74
C SER A 188 6.49 -13.96 9.04
N ALA A 189 5.37 -13.26 9.18
CA ALA A 189 5.04 -12.46 10.35
C ALA A 189 4.67 -13.32 11.57
N THR A 190 4.13 -14.52 11.37
CA THR A 190 3.64 -15.37 12.46
C THR A 190 4.00 -16.85 12.23
N PRO A 191 5.28 -17.19 12.00
CA PRO A 191 5.68 -18.54 11.59
C PRO A 191 5.32 -19.63 12.63
N ASN A 192 5.13 -19.30 13.91
CA ASN A 192 4.71 -20.25 14.95
C ASN A 192 3.23 -20.09 15.35
N GLY A 193 2.55 -19.11 14.78
CA GLY A 193 1.18 -18.72 15.13
C GLY A 193 0.24 -18.75 13.94
N SER A 194 -0.59 -17.71 13.81
CA SER A 194 -1.51 -17.51 12.69
C SER A 194 -1.69 -16.03 12.37
N LEU A 195 -2.18 -15.75 11.15
CA LEU A 195 -2.53 -14.40 10.66
C LEU A 195 -1.33 -13.45 10.60
N GLY A 196 -1.46 -12.19 11.05
CA GLY A 196 -0.40 -11.19 11.00
C GLY A 196 -0.20 -10.59 9.62
N GLY A 197 -1.26 -10.47 8.82
CA GLY A 197 -1.21 -9.98 7.45
C GLY A 197 -0.62 -8.57 7.34
N ILE A 198 0.19 -8.31 6.31
CA ILE A 198 0.72 -6.96 6.02
C ILE A 198 -0.19 -6.30 4.98
N TRP A 199 -1.23 -5.62 5.48
CA TRP A 199 -2.36 -5.12 4.70
C TRP A 199 -2.15 -3.73 4.11
N GLN A 200 -1.75 -2.79 4.97
CA GLN A 200 -1.35 -1.41 4.69
C GLN A 200 -2.34 -0.56 3.84
N SER A 201 -3.59 -0.99 3.68
CA SER A 201 -4.61 -0.38 2.80
C SER A 201 -4.11 -0.04 1.38
N GLY A 202 -3.26 -0.91 0.80
CA GLY A 202 -2.64 -0.66 -0.51
C GLY A 202 -1.40 0.24 -0.48
N GLY A 203 -1.07 0.84 0.67
CA GLY A 203 0.23 1.42 0.95
C GLY A 203 1.33 0.34 0.91
N GLY A 204 2.51 0.71 0.45
CA GLY A 204 3.67 -0.19 0.41
C GLY A 204 4.45 -0.18 1.71
N PRO A 205 5.36 -1.15 1.92
CA PRO A 205 6.41 -1.01 2.93
C PRO A 205 7.13 0.33 2.73
N ALA A 206 7.52 0.97 3.82
CA ALA A 206 8.33 2.18 3.76
C ALA A 206 9.79 1.87 4.03
N ALA A 207 10.70 2.73 3.57
CA ALA A 207 12.12 2.59 3.85
C ALA A 207 12.77 3.93 4.20
N ASP A 208 13.77 3.88 5.08
CA ASP A 208 14.66 5.02 5.33
C ASP A 208 15.89 5.01 4.42
N ALA A 209 16.68 6.08 4.47
CA ALA A 209 17.88 6.25 3.66
C ALA A 209 18.99 5.22 3.95
N THR A 210 18.91 4.50 5.07
CA THR A 210 19.87 3.44 5.44
C THR A 210 19.41 2.05 4.98
N GLY A 211 18.20 1.95 4.43
CA GLY A 211 17.62 0.69 3.94
C GLY A 211 16.93 -0.14 5.02
N ASN A 212 16.61 0.42 6.20
CA ASN A 212 15.66 -0.24 7.09
C ASN A 212 14.26 -0.14 6.49
N LEU A 213 13.49 -1.20 6.63
CA LEU A 213 12.11 -1.27 6.17
C LEU A 213 11.17 -1.11 7.35
N TYR A 214 10.01 -0.52 7.09
CA TYR A 214 8.96 -0.31 8.06
C TYR A 214 7.66 -0.88 7.50
N VAL A 215 7.07 -1.80 8.26
CA VAL A 215 5.77 -2.40 7.98
C VAL A 215 4.96 -2.46 9.27
N VAL A 216 3.64 -2.57 9.12
CA VAL A 216 2.71 -2.78 10.24
C VAL A 216 1.88 -4.02 9.94
N THR A 217 1.85 -4.97 10.87
CA THR A 217 1.10 -6.22 10.76
C THR A 217 -0.30 -6.06 11.34
N GLY A 218 -1.27 -6.78 10.78
CA GLY A 218 -2.62 -6.89 11.33
C GLY A 218 -2.72 -7.90 12.46
N ASN A 219 -3.95 -8.21 12.84
CA ASN A 219 -4.33 -9.16 13.86
C ASN A 219 -3.61 -10.50 13.69
N GLY A 220 -3.17 -11.07 14.79
CA GLY A 220 -2.51 -12.37 14.78
C GLY A 220 -1.83 -12.73 16.07
N THR A 221 -1.15 -13.86 16.07
CA THR A 221 -0.34 -14.30 17.21
C THR A 221 0.79 -13.30 17.46
N PHE A 222 0.96 -12.92 18.72
CA PHE A 222 2.07 -12.11 19.18
C PHE A 222 2.72 -12.77 20.40
N ASP A 223 4.02 -13.03 20.31
CA ASP A 223 4.78 -13.66 21.40
C ASP A 223 6.25 -13.19 21.50
N LEU A 224 6.66 -12.16 20.75
CA LEU A 224 8.00 -11.56 20.88
C LEU A 224 8.33 -11.14 22.32
N ASN A 225 7.34 -10.66 23.07
CA ASN A 225 7.50 -10.27 24.48
C ASN A 225 7.84 -11.46 25.41
N MET A 226 7.58 -12.69 24.97
CA MET A 226 7.86 -13.94 25.68
C MET A 226 9.07 -14.70 25.11
N GLY A 227 9.80 -14.08 24.18
CA GLY A 227 10.95 -14.69 23.51
C GLY A 227 10.59 -15.59 22.32
N GLY A 228 9.35 -15.51 21.84
CA GLY A 228 8.95 -16.09 20.56
C GLY A 228 9.37 -15.24 19.37
N VAL A 229 8.65 -15.38 18.25
CA VAL A 229 9.00 -14.77 16.95
C VAL A 229 7.80 -14.18 16.21
N ASP A 230 6.58 -14.38 16.72
CA ASP A 230 5.36 -13.95 16.06
C ASP A 230 5.05 -12.49 16.39
N VAL A 231 4.69 -11.74 15.35
CA VAL A 231 4.57 -10.28 15.36
C VAL A 231 3.21 -9.77 14.92
N GLY A 232 2.11 -10.36 15.41
CA GLY A 232 0.76 -9.80 15.23
C GLY A 232 0.63 -8.38 15.79
N ASP A 233 -0.16 -7.53 15.14
CA ASP A 233 -0.45 -6.12 15.50
C ASP A 233 0.79 -5.35 15.96
N SER A 234 1.81 -5.30 15.11
CA SER A 234 3.10 -4.72 15.49
C SER A 234 3.62 -3.80 14.40
N PHE A 235 4.17 -2.66 14.81
CA PHE A 235 5.09 -1.90 13.96
C PHE A 235 6.43 -2.62 13.98
N LEU A 236 7.04 -2.80 12.82
CA LEU A 236 8.31 -3.49 12.68
C LEU A 236 9.31 -2.58 11.96
N ARG A 237 10.49 -2.42 12.55
CA ARG A 237 11.69 -2.00 11.82
C ARG A 237 12.46 -3.25 11.45
N LEU A 238 12.56 -3.51 10.15
CA LEU A 238 13.30 -4.64 9.61
C LEU A 238 14.64 -4.16 9.07
N SER A 239 15.73 -4.73 9.56
CA SER A 239 17.04 -4.50 8.98
C SER A 239 17.28 -5.49 7.85
N THR A 240 17.93 -5.01 6.80
CA THR A 240 18.40 -5.82 5.68
C THR A 240 19.81 -6.30 6.04
N ALA A 241 19.96 -7.60 6.32
CA ALA A 241 21.26 -8.13 6.69
C ALA A 241 22.22 -8.07 5.48
N ALA A 242 23.46 -7.63 5.69
CA ALA A 242 24.50 -7.68 4.67
C ALA A 242 24.74 -9.15 4.28
N GLY A 243 24.22 -9.58 3.13
CA GLY A 243 24.29 -10.97 2.65
C GLY A 243 22.95 -11.63 2.31
N GLY A 244 21.82 -10.94 2.47
CA GLY A 244 20.48 -11.47 2.21
C GLY A 244 19.80 -11.92 3.50
N GLY A 245 18.52 -11.59 3.64
CA GLY A 245 17.70 -11.86 4.83
C GLY A 245 17.12 -10.59 5.46
N LEU A 246 15.96 -10.76 6.09
CA LEU A 246 15.26 -9.76 6.88
C LEU A 246 15.25 -10.20 8.33
N THR A 247 15.53 -9.28 9.23
CA THR A 247 15.43 -9.51 10.68
C THR A 247 14.65 -8.38 11.32
N VAL A 248 13.80 -8.70 12.29
CA VAL A 248 13.14 -7.71 13.13
C VAL A 248 14.21 -7.07 14.02
N ALA A 249 14.57 -5.83 13.69
CA ALA A 249 15.62 -5.08 14.39
C ALA A 249 15.06 -4.32 15.59
N ASP A 250 13.81 -3.88 15.52
CA ASP A 250 13.06 -3.31 16.62
C ASP A 250 11.55 -3.39 16.32
N TYR A 251 10.71 -3.21 17.34
CA TYR A 251 9.26 -3.27 17.19
C TYR A 251 8.51 -2.43 18.24
N PHE A 252 7.25 -2.14 17.94
CA PHE A 252 6.26 -1.67 18.91
C PHE A 252 4.99 -2.52 18.78
N THR A 253 4.41 -2.90 19.91
CA THR A 253 3.13 -3.63 19.97
C THR A 253 2.25 -2.97 21.05
N PRO A 254 0.98 -2.60 20.75
CA PRO A 254 0.09 -2.00 21.72
C PRO A 254 -0.13 -2.88 22.96
N PHE A 255 -0.25 -2.28 24.14
CA PHE A 255 -0.44 -3.00 25.41
C PHE A 255 -1.65 -3.95 25.40
N ASN A 256 -2.71 -3.58 24.67
CA ASN A 256 -3.98 -4.29 24.53
C ASN A 256 -4.04 -5.17 23.27
N GLN A 257 -2.90 -5.59 22.73
CA GLN A 257 -2.85 -6.35 21.47
C GLN A 257 -3.77 -7.57 21.43
N ALA A 258 -3.87 -8.33 22.53
CA ALA A 258 -4.76 -9.49 22.58
C ALA A 258 -6.24 -9.12 22.35
N ASP A 259 -6.68 -7.97 22.85
CA ASP A 259 -8.04 -7.46 22.65
C ASP A 259 -8.22 -6.97 21.20
N LEU A 260 -7.21 -6.30 20.64
CA LEU A 260 -7.23 -5.86 19.24
C LEU A 260 -7.36 -7.06 18.29
N ALA A 261 -6.53 -8.09 18.48
CA ALA A 261 -6.56 -9.29 17.67
C ALA A 261 -7.90 -10.04 17.75
N ALA A 262 -8.46 -10.16 18.97
CA ALA A 262 -9.77 -10.80 19.17
C ALA A 262 -10.94 -10.01 18.57
N GLY A 263 -10.81 -8.68 18.50
CA GLY A 263 -11.80 -7.78 17.94
C GLY A 263 -11.66 -7.48 16.45
N ASP A 264 -10.68 -8.07 15.76
CA ASP A 264 -10.30 -7.70 14.39
C ASP A 264 -10.01 -6.19 14.24
N LEU A 265 -9.37 -5.59 15.25
CA LEU A 265 -8.99 -4.18 15.28
C LEU A 265 -7.53 -3.97 14.85
N ASP A 266 -7.18 -4.55 13.69
CA ASP A 266 -5.87 -4.50 13.05
C ASP A 266 -5.10 -3.18 13.25
N LEU A 267 -3.90 -3.30 13.81
CA LEU A 267 -2.91 -2.22 13.80
C LEU A 267 -2.44 -1.92 12.37
N GLY A 268 -2.19 -2.98 11.57
CA GLY A 268 -1.67 -2.90 10.19
C GLY A 268 -2.69 -2.62 9.10
N SER A 269 -3.88 -2.13 9.46
CA SER A 269 -4.96 -1.79 8.52
C SER A 269 -4.60 -0.63 7.59
N GLY A 270 -3.87 0.37 8.10
CA GLY A 270 -3.26 1.46 7.34
C GLY A 270 -1.76 1.26 7.07
N GLY A 271 -1.21 2.00 6.10
CA GLY A 271 0.23 1.95 5.78
C GLY A 271 1.06 2.89 6.65
N PRO A 272 2.35 2.57 6.88
CA PRO A 272 3.25 3.41 7.66
C PRO A 272 3.69 4.64 6.87
N LEU A 273 3.56 5.81 7.48
CA LEU A 273 4.10 7.07 7.01
C LEU A 273 5.38 7.40 7.78
N LEU A 274 6.52 7.39 7.09
CA LEU A 274 7.77 7.92 7.62
C LEU A 274 7.71 9.45 7.55
N LEU A 275 7.87 10.11 8.70
CA LEU A 275 7.91 11.56 8.76
C LEU A 275 9.31 12.07 8.37
N PRO A 276 9.40 13.24 7.73
CA PRO A 276 10.67 13.95 7.64
C PRO A 276 11.27 14.16 9.03
N ASP A 277 12.59 14.24 9.10
CA ASP A 277 13.30 14.33 10.39
C ASP A 277 12.83 15.55 11.20
N GLN A 278 12.42 15.29 12.43
CA GLN A 278 11.92 16.27 13.38
C GLN A 278 13.10 16.86 14.16
N ALA A 279 13.92 17.69 13.50
CA ALA A 279 15.18 18.18 14.04
C ALA A 279 15.07 18.91 15.39
N ASP A 280 13.92 19.54 15.67
CA ASP A 280 13.64 20.26 16.92
C ASP A 280 12.92 19.38 17.97
N GLY A 281 12.62 18.12 17.64
CA GLY A 281 11.96 17.16 18.52
C GLY A 281 12.94 16.33 19.34
N VAL A 282 12.46 15.77 20.47
CA VAL A 282 13.24 14.82 21.28
C VAL A 282 13.48 13.51 20.51
N HIS A 283 12.51 13.14 19.67
CA HIS A 283 12.53 11.96 18.81
C HIS A 283 12.58 12.41 17.35
N PRO A 284 13.77 12.44 16.71
CA PRO A 284 13.93 13.04 15.38
C PRO A 284 13.37 12.14 14.27
N HIS A 285 13.36 10.83 14.44
CA HIS A 285 12.98 9.88 13.40
C HIS A 285 11.65 9.21 13.74
N LEU A 286 10.56 9.65 13.11
CA LEU A 286 9.22 9.17 13.47
C LEU A 286 8.55 8.39 12.34
N VAL A 287 7.75 7.39 12.74
CA VAL A 287 6.80 6.69 11.87
C VAL A 287 5.41 6.77 12.48
N LEU A 288 4.40 6.97 11.64
CA LEU A 288 3.00 7.05 12.00
C LEU A 288 2.19 6.01 11.22
N ALA A 289 1.29 5.29 11.87
CA ALA A 289 0.18 4.61 11.21
C ALA A 289 -1.10 4.75 12.03
N GLY A 290 -2.24 4.69 11.35
CA GLY A 290 -3.56 4.59 11.97
C GLY A 290 -4.06 3.15 11.96
N ALA A 291 -4.92 2.81 12.93
CA ALA A 291 -5.44 1.47 13.14
C ALA A 291 -6.98 1.41 13.15
N LYS A 292 -7.53 0.20 13.09
CA LYS A 292 -8.98 -0.04 13.14
C LYS A 292 -9.61 0.37 14.48
N ASP A 293 -8.83 0.51 15.54
CA ASP A 293 -9.32 1.04 16.83
C ASP A 293 -9.55 2.57 16.82
N GLY A 294 -9.28 3.25 15.69
CA GLY A 294 -9.43 4.70 15.53
C GLY A 294 -8.25 5.53 16.05
N ASN A 295 -7.22 4.88 16.59
CA ASN A 295 -6.02 5.54 17.08
C ASN A 295 -4.94 5.65 16.00
N GLY A 296 -4.16 6.74 16.09
CA GLY A 296 -2.88 6.90 15.44
C GLY A 296 -1.75 6.63 16.43
N TYR A 297 -0.74 5.89 15.99
CA TYR A 297 0.42 5.52 16.79
C TYR A 297 1.68 6.18 16.21
N LEU A 298 2.26 7.10 16.95
CA LEU A 298 3.50 7.80 16.60
C LEU A 298 4.66 7.15 17.35
N VAL A 299 5.55 6.52 16.59
CA VAL A 299 6.63 5.67 17.12
C VAL A 299 7.99 6.24 16.69
N ASP A 300 8.96 6.21 17.61
CA ASP A 300 10.35 6.55 17.33
C ASP A 300 11.02 5.37 16.60
N ARG A 301 11.58 5.64 15.41
CA ARG A 301 12.25 4.65 14.56
C ARG A 301 13.60 4.20 15.14
N ASP A 302 14.19 4.98 16.02
CA ASP A 302 15.47 4.66 16.68
C ASP A 302 15.27 3.79 17.92
N GLN A 303 14.11 3.93 18.58
CA GLN A 303 13.71 3.20 19.79
C GLN A 303 12.19 2.97 19.77
N MET A 304 11.75 1.87 19.19
CA MET A 304 10.32 1.63 18.98
C MET A 304 9.57 1.29 20.29
N GLY A 305 10.30 0.90 21.33
CA GLY A 305 9.77 0.77 22.69
C GLY A 305 9.24 -0.63 23.04
N GLY A 306 9.11 -1.54 22.08
CA GLY A 306 8.67 -2.92 22.31
C GLY A 306 7.24 -3.00 22.86
N PHE A 307 7.02 -3.98 23.73
CA PHE A 307 5.74 -4.21 24.41
C PHE A 307 5.80 -3.81 25.88
N ASN A 308 4.80 -3.06 26.34
CA ASN A 308 4.55 -2.75 27.73
C ASN A 308 3.13 -3.20 28.07
N ALA A 309 2.97 -4.02 29.10
CA ALA A 309 1.67 -4.59 29.47
C ALA A 309 0.72 -3.59 30.16
N THR A 310 1.19 -2.40 30.54
CA THR A 310 0.39 -1.43 31.31
C THR A 310 -0.36 -0.46 30.39
N ASP A 311 0.35 0.13 29.43
CA ASP A 311 -0.13 1.17 28.53
C ASP A 311 0.89 1.36 27.38
N ASN A 312 0.67 2.38 26.55
CA ASN A 312 1.57 2.75 25.45
C ASN A 312 2.56 3.88 25.81
N SER A 313 2.91 4.07 27.08
CA SER A 313 3.81 5.16 27.51
C SER A 313 5.26 5.04 26.99
N GLN A 314 5.63 3.90 26.40
CA GLN A 314 6.94 3.63 25.79
C GLN A 314 7.11 4.19 24.38
N ILE A 315 6.02 4.64 23.72
CA ILE A 315 6.09 5.30 22.41
C ILE A 315 5.88 6.81 22.55
N VAL A 316 6.11 7.53 21.46
CA VAL A 316 6.01 9.00 21.44
C VAL A 316 4.58 9.44 21.75
N GLN A 317 3.59 8.93 21.01
CA GLN A 317 2.18 9.23 21.27
C GLN A 317 1.22 8.14 20.75
N THR A 318 0.13 7.92 21.47
CA THR A 318 -1.14 7.41 20.93
C THR A 318 -2.11 8.59 20.81
N ILE A 319 -2.69 8.80 19.63
CA ILE A 319 -3.58 9.93 19.34
C ILE A 319 -4.95 9.40 18.90
N PRO A 320 -6.07 9.85 19.48
CA PRO A 320 -7.40 9.52 18.98
C PRO A 320 -7.65 10.30 17.68
N ILE A 321 -7.47 9.63 16.54
CA ILE A 321 -7.67 10.24 15.21
C ILE A 321 -9.15 10.21 14.83
N SER A 322 -9.83 9.11 15.14
CA SER A 322 -11.24 8.86 14.84
C SER A 322 -11.90 8.00 15.92
N ASP A 323 -13.24 8.06 16.00
CA ASP A 323 -14.04 7.09 16.76
C ASP A 323 -14.32 5.82 15.92
N PHE A 324 -13.79 5.76 14.69
CA PHE A 324 -14.02 4.70 13.70
C PHE A 324 -12.71 4.17 13.13
N GLU A 325 -12.80 3.03 12.46
CA GLU A 325 -11.68 2.32 11.83
C GLU A 325 -10.92 3.15 10.80
N ILE A 326 -9.58 3.02 10.81
CA ILE A 326 -8.69 3.71 9.87
C ILE A 326 -8.08 2.69 8.89
N PHE A 327 -8.44 2.79 7.61
CA PHE A 327 -7.80 2.05 6.51
C PHE A 327 -7.10 3.01 5.56
N CYS A 328 -6.19 3.82 6.07
CA CYS A 328 -5.48 4.81 5.25
C CYS A 328 -3.99 4.80 5.55
N THR A 329 -3.17 5.07 4.53
CA THR A 329 -1.84 5.63 4.76
C THR A 329 -2.02 7.14 4.94
N PRO A 330 -1.68 7.74 6.10
CA PRO A 330 -1.77 9.19 6.27
C PRO A 330 -0.85 9.92 5.29
N ALA A 331 -1.15 11.18 5.01
CA ALA A 331 -0.29 12.04 4.21
C ALA A 331 0.32 13.16 5.05
N PHE A 332 1.49 13.65 4.64
CA PHE A 332 2.18 14.77 5.29
C PHE A 332 2.40 15.93 4.31
N TRP A 333 2.15 17.15 4.78
CA TRP A 333 2.62 18.36 4.12
C TRP A 333 2.78 19.49 5.13
N GLN A 334 3.92 20.20 5.10
CA GLN A 334 4.16 21.41 5.89
C GLN A 334 3.75 21.25 7.36
N ASN A 335 4.34 20.28 8.06
CA ASN A 335 4.06 20.01 9.48
C ASN A 335 2.58 19.70 9.77
N THR A 336 1.86 19.17 8.80
CA THR A 336 0.46 18.78 8.96
C THR A 336 0.27 17.36 8.45
N ILE A 337 -0.41 16.55 9.27
CA ILE A 337 -0.83 15.20 8.92
C ILE A 337 -2.29 15.19 8.53
N TYR A 338 -2.60 14.48 7.45
CA TYR A 338 -3.96 14.28 6.96
C TYR A 338 -4.33 12.82 7.07
N SER A 339 -5.51 12.53 7.62
CA SER A 339 -6.05 11.18 7.75
C SER A 339 -7.56 11.19 7.54
N LEU A 340 -8.09 10.12 6.96
CA LEU A 340 -9.50 9.96 6.65
C LEU A 340 -9.94 8.54 7.00
N ALA A 341 -10.68 8.41 8.09
CA ALA A 341 -11.21 7.16 8.61
C ALA A 341 -12.57 6.80 7.97
N VAL A 342 -13.03 5.58 8.21
CA VAL A 342 -14.34 5.09 7.76
C VAL A 342 -15.46 5.90 8.43
N THR A 343 -16.48 6.29 7.66
CA THR A 343 -17.66 7.04 8.15
C THR A 343 -17.30 8.41 8.75
N ASP A 344 -16.09 8.89 8.48
CA ASP A 344 -15.55 10.13 9.01
C ASP A 344 -15.11 11.06 7.89
N VAL A 345 -14.72 12.28 8.25
CA VAL A 345 -14.24 13.33 7.35
C VAL A 345 -12.72 13.35 7.31
N LEU A 346 -12.15 13.96 6.25
CA LEU A 346 -10.72 14.30 6.23
C LEU A 346 -10.39 15.22 7.42
N LYS A 347 -9.39 14.86 8.20
CA LYS A 347 -8.91 15.66 9.34
C LYS A 347 -7.45 16.05 9.14
N ALA A 348 -7.12 17.29 9.50
CA ALA A 348 -5.75 17.80 9.49
C ALA A 348 -5.23 18.00 10.93
N PHE A 349 -4.08 17.44 11.27
CA PHE A 349 -3.45 17.54 12.59
C PHE A 349 -2.09 18.22 12.46
N SER A 350 -1.86 19.29 13.21
CA SER A 350 -0.53 19.93 13.25
C SER A 350 0.48 19.05 13.96
N LEU A 351 1.70 19.00 13.42
CA LEU A 351 2.89 18.38 13.96
C LEU A 351 3.86 19.48 14.43
N SER A 352 4.30 19.43 15.68
CA SER A 352 5.25 20.40 16.22
C SER A 352 6.15 19.75 17.25
N GLY A 353 7.48 19.91 17.11
CA GLY A 353 8.46 19.32 18.02
C GLY A 353 8.38 17.79 18.08
N GLY A 354 7.99 17.13 16.98
CA GLY A 354 7.79 15.68 16.93
C GLY A 354 6.51 15.18 17.61
N LEU A 355 5.54 16.06 17.91
CA LEU A 355 4.26 15.70 18.52
C LEU A 355 3.09 16.17 17.65
N LEU A 356 2.08 15.31 17.50
CA LEU A 356 0.81 15.64 16.89
C LEU A 356 -0.13 16.29 17.89
N ALA A 357 -0.92 17.25 17.40
CA ALA A 357 -2.06 17.78 18.14
C ALA A 357 -3.09 16.66 18.37
N THR A 358 -3.69 16.64 19.57
CA THR A 358 -4.74 15.67 19.93
C THR A 358 -6.13 16.06 19.41
N THR A 359 -6.25 17.25 18.83
CA THR A 359 -7.45 17.73 18.15
C THR A 359 -7.08 18.19 16.75
N PRO A 360 -7.89 17.87 15.72
CA PRO A 360 -7.61 18.34 14.37
C PRO A 360 -7.74 19.86 14.29
N THR A 361 -6.82 20.47 13.55
CA THR A 361 -6.78 21.91 13.23
C THR A 361 -7.89 22.32 12.26
N SER A 362 -8.28 21.43 11.35
CA SER A 362 -9.41 21.60 10.45
C SER A 362 -10.02 20.24 10.09
N ARG A 363 -11.27 20.26 9.61
CA ARG A 363 -12.06 19.08 9.23
C ARG A 363 -12.81 19.38 7.94
N ALA A 364 -12.79 18.44 7.00
CA ALA A 364 -13.57 18.54 5.77
C ALA A 364 -15.08 18.42 6.03
N PRO A 365 -15.93 18.93 5.12
CA PRO A 365 -17.38 18.89 5.29
C PRO A 365 -18.02 17.53 4.98
N THR A 366 -17.36 16.68 4.19
CA THR A 366 -17.97 15.47 3.60
C THR A 366 -17.39 14.20 4.22
N PRO A 367 -18.21 13.33 4.83
CA PRO A 367 -17.75 12.05 5.35
C PRO A 367 -17.65 11.02 4.22
N PHE A 368 -16.64 10.15 4.27
CA PHE A 368 -16.54 9.03 3.32
C PHE A 368 -16.98 7.74 3.99
N SER A 369 -17.65 6.88 3.22
CA SER A 369 -18.01 5.54 3.70
C SER A 369 -16.77 4.62 3.72
N PHE A 370 -16.94 3.35 4.11
CA PHE A 370 -15.86 2.38 4.03
C PHE A 370 -15.21 2.38 2.64
N PRO A 371 -13.88 2.41 2.50
CA PRO A 371 -12.86 2.26 3.55
C PRO A 371 -12.30 3.58 4.13
N GLY A 372 -12.97 4.71 3.93
CA GLY A 372 -12.33 6.02 4.05
C GLY A 372 -11.47 6.28 2.81
N ALA A 373 -10.32 6.95 2.97
CA ALA A 373 -9.39 7.19 1.86
C ALA A 373 -7.96 7.44 2.35
N SER A 374 -6.98 7.00 1.57
CA SER A 374 -5.59 7.47 1.71
C SER A 374 -5.45 8.83 1.01
N PRO A 375 -5.21 9.94 1.73
CA PRO A 375 -5.02 11.24 1.12
C PRO A 375 -3.72 11.31 0.31
N VAL A 376 -3.71 12.15 -0.72
CA VAL A 376 -2.54 12.43 -1.58
C VAL A 376 -2.30 13.93 -1.63
N ILE A 377 -1.05 14.37 -1.55
CA ILE A 377 -0.70 15.78 -1.61
C ILE A 377 -0.11 16.12 -2.97
N SER A 378 -0.56 17.25 -3.53
CA SER A 378 0.21 17.98 -4.55
C SER A 378 0.48 19.39 -4.07
N ALA A 379 1.67 19.92 -4.31
CA ALA A 379 2.03 21.28 -3.94
C ALA A 379 3.14 21.83 -4.84
N ASN A 380 3.32 23.16 -4.84
CA ASN A 380 4.53 23.79 -5.32
C ASN A 380 5.43 24.13 -4.13
N GLY A 381 6.24 23.15 -3.73
CA GLY A 381 7.02 23.22 -2.49
C GLY A 381 6.11 23.43 -1.28
N THR A 382 6.23 24.60 -0.65
CA THR A 382 5.48 24.98 0.56
C THR A 382 4.22 25.78 0.27
N THR A 383 3.84 25.94 -1.00
CA THR A 383 2.71 26.78 -1.45
C THR A 383 1.73 25.99 -2.31
N ASN A 384 0.48 26.47 -2.40
CA ASN A 384 -0.58 25.87 -3.22
C ASN A 384 -0.77 24.37 -2.95
N GLY A 385 -0.71 23.98 -1.68
CA GLY A 385 -0.94 22.60 -1.26
C GLY A 385 -2.40 22.22 -1.46
N ILE A 386 -2.63 21.06 -2.07
CA ILE A 386 -3.94 20.46 -2.26
C ILE A 386 -3.90 19.06 -1.66
N VAL A 387 -4.89 18.75 -0.83
CA VAL A 387 -5.15 17.38 -0.36
C VAL A 387 -6.20 16.77 -1.26
N TRP A 388 -5.82 15.71 -1.96
CA TRP A 388 -6.71 14.92 -2.79
C TRP A 388 -7.19 13.70 -2.01
N ALA A 389 -8.48 13.39 -2.12
CA ALA A 389 -9.06 12.17 -1.57
C ALA A 389 -10.06 11.60 -2.57
N LEU A 390 -10.12 10.27 -2.65
CA LEU A 390 -11.01 9.57 -3.58
C LEU A 390 -12.08 8.81 -2.79
N ASP A 391 -13.33 9.20 -2.95
CA ASP A 391 -14.46 8.55 -2.28
C ASP A 391 -14.90 7.29 -3.03
N TYR A 392 -15.00 6.19 -2.28
CA TYR A 392 -15.59 4.93 -2.73
C TYR A 392 -17.12 5.02 -2.66
N ASN A 393 -17.70 5.77 -3.59
CA ASN A 393 -19.14 5.81 -3.80
C ASN A 393 -19.63 4.45 -4.34
N GLN A 394 -19.94 3.52 -3.42
CA GLN A 394 -20.23 2.13 -3.72
C GLN A 394 -21.37 1.98 -4.75
N GLY A 395 -21.09 1.24 -5.83
CA GLY A 395 -22.05 1.03 -6.92
C GLY A 395 -22.20 2.23 -7.87
N GLY A 396 -21.52 3.35 -7.60
CA GLY A 396 -21.49 4.54 -8.46
C GLY A 396 -20.07 4.90 -8.93
N PRO A 397 -19.93 6.02 -9.65
CA PRO A 397 -18.63 6.60 -10.02
C PRO A 397 -17.79 6.96 -8.80
N ALA A 398 -16.47 6.74 -8.86
CA ALA A 398 -15.57 7.30 -7.86
C ALA A 398 -15.66 8.84 -7.87
N VAL A 399 -15.66 9.44 -6.68
CA VAL A 399 -15.74 10.90 -6.55
C VAL A 399 -14.38 11.44 -6.11
N LEU A 400 -13.78 12.29 -6.95
CA LEU A 400 -12.50 12.92 -6.64
C LEU A 400 -12.78 14.23 -5.91
N HIS A 401 -12.21 14.36 -4.72
CA HIS A 401 -12.25 15.57 -3.90
C HIS A 401 -10.86 16.22 -3.83
N ALA A 402 -10.85 17.55 -3.80
CA ALA A 402 -9.67 18.36 -3.59
C ALA A 402 -9.95 19.41 -2.51
N TYR A 403 -9.08 19.50 -1.51
CA TYR A 403 -9.19 20.43 -0.40
C TYR A 403 -7.96 21.33 -0.32
N ASP A 404 -8.13 22.54 0.21
CA ASP A 404 -6.99 23.39 0.55
C ASP A 404 -6.19 22.69 1.67
N ALA A 405 -4.90 22.42 1.44
CA ALA A 405 -4.08 21.75 2.44
C ALA A 405 -3.86 22.60 3.70
N THR A 406 -3.98 23.92 3.61
CA THR A 406 -3.86 24.80 4.79
C THR A 406 -5.10 24.81 5.67
N ASP A 407 -6.27 24.47 5.10
CA ASP A 407 -7.55 24.34 5.82
C ASP A 407 -8.49 23.40 5.06
N VAL A 408 -8.56 22.14 5.49
CA VAL A 408 -9.36 21.13 4.78
C VAL A 408 -10.88 21.36 4.89
N SER A 409 -11.33 22.34 5.68
CA SER A 409 -12.74 22.76 5.64
C SER A 409 -13.14 23.44 4.32
N VAL A 410 -12.15 23.85 3.52
CA VAL A 410 -12.33 24.45 2.20
C VAL A 410 -12.15 23.39 1.12
N GLU A 411 -13.27 22.88 0.59
CA GLU A 411 -13.28 22.05 -0.61
C GLU A 411 -13.09 22.93 -1.85
N LEU A 412 -12.00 22.69 -2.59
CA LEU A 412 -11.65 23.41 -3.82
C LEU A 412 -12.38 22.86 -5.04
N TYR A 413 -12.59 21.54 -5.06
CA TYR A 413 -13.20 20.84 -6.18
C TYR A 413 -13.77 19.48 -5.74
N ASN A 414 -14.88 19.11 -6.34
CA ASN A 414 -15.47 17.78 -6.27
C ASN A 414 -16.00 17.39 -7.65
N SER A 415 -15.70 16.18 -8.10
CA SER A 415 -16.03 15.71 -9.45
C SER A 415 -17.53 15.57 -9.75
N THR A 416 -18.39 15.67 -8.73
CA THR A 416 -19.85 15.74 -8.88
C THR A 416 -20.37 17.14 -9.22
N GLN A 417 -19.55 18.19 -9.06
CA GLN A 417 -19.98 19.58 -9.22
C GLN A 417 -20.30 19.94 -10.68
N VAL A 418 -19.79 19.19 -11.66
CA VAL A 418 -19.94 19.50 -13.10
C VAL A 418 -20.57 18.34 -13.89
N GLY A 419 -21.61 17.73 -13.30
CA GLY A 419 -22.47 16.78 -14.00
C GLY A 419 -21.72 15.56 -14.53
N SER A 420 -21.94 15.20 -15.80
CA SER A 420 -21.32 14.03 -16.43
C SER A 420 -19.92 14.27 -16.99
N ARG A 421 -19.43 15.52 -17.02
CA ARG A 421 -18.11 15.85 -17.58
C ARG A 421 -16.99 15.21 -16.75
N ASP A 422 -17.12 15.32 -15.44
CA ASP A 422 -16.10 14.95 -14.46
C ASP A 422 -16.41 13.61 -13.78
N GLN A 423 -17.21 12.74 -14.41
CA GLN A 423 -17.51 11.43 -13.84
C GLN A 423 -16.37 10.44 -14.08
N ALA A 424 -15.83 9.90 -12.98
CA ALA A 424 -14.88 8.81 -13.04
C ALA A 424 -15.57 7.47 -13.32
N GLY A 425 -14.76 6.42 -13.47
CA GLY A 425 -15.27 5.06 -13.57
C GLY A 425 -15.95 4.61 -12.28
N PRO A 426 -16.71 3.50 -12.32
CA PRO A 426 -17.28 2.93 -11.10
C PRO A 426 -16.20 2.70 -10.04
N ALA A 427 -16.49 3.05 -8.80
CA ALA A 427 -15.51 3.11 -7.74
C ALA A 427 -14.94 1.73 -7.38
N VAL A 428 -13.68 1.72 -6.95
CA VAL A 428 -12.98 0.57 -6.39
C VAL A 428 -12.42 0.98 -5.03
N LYS A 429 -12.65 0.16 -4.01
CA LYS A 429 -12.17 0.43 -2.65
C LYS A 429 -10.64 0.39 -2.59
N PHE A 430 -10.05 1.15 -1.67
CA PHE A 430 -8.60 1.26 -1.48
C PHE A 430 -7.81 1.88 -2.64
N SER A 431 -8.47 2.28 -3.74
CA SER A 431 -7.81 2.97 -4.83
C SER A 431 -7.34 4.37 -4.41
N VAL A 432 -6.15 4.73 -4.86
CA VAL A 432 -5.50 6.01 -4.55
C VAL A 432 -5.27 6.76 -5.86
N PRO A 433 -5.58 8.08 -5.95
CA PRO A 433 -5.33 8.85 -7.16
C PRO A 433 -3.83 9.14 -7.31
N THR A 434 -3.36 9.25 -8.55
CA THR A 434 -2.02 9.77 -8.84
C THR A 434 -2.12 11.19 -9.35
N VAL A 435 -1.36 12.11 -8.75
CA VAL A 435 -1.34 13.52 -9.14
C VAL A 435 0.01 13.83 -9.74
N ALA A 436 0.05 14.13 -11.04
CA ALA A 436 1.29 14.41 -11.74
C ALA A 436 1.03 15.35 -12.91
N ASN A 437 1.97 16.27 -13.15
CA ASN A 437 2.00 17.15 -14.32
C ASN A 437 0.65 17.88 -14.61
N GLY A 438 0.01 18.39 -13.55
CA GLY A 438 -1.26 19.12 -13.67
C GLY A 438 -2.49 18.24 -13.94
N LYS A 439 -2.37 16.92 -13.81
CA LYS A 439 -3.44 15.94 -14.00
C LYS A 439 -3.62 15.06 -12.77
N VAL A 440 -4.83 14.51 -12.62
CA VAL A 440 -5.17 13.51 -11.60
C VAL A 440 -5.69 12.25 -12.28
N TYR A 441 -4.99 11.15 -12.07
CA TYR A 441 -5.27 9.84 -12.65
C TYR A 441 -6.02 8.99 -11.63
N VAL A 442 -7.24 8.60 -11.97
CA VAL A 442 -8.15 7.84 -11.09
C VAL A 442 -8.44 6.48 -11.74
N ALA A 443 -8.00 5.43 -11.06
CA ALA A 443 -8.35 4.06 -11.42
C ALA A 443 -9.79 3.74 -10.98
N GLY A 444 -10.59 3.14 -11.86
CA GLY A 444 -11.92 2.63 -11.53
C GLY A 444 -12.12 1.20 -12.01
N GLN A 445 -13.38 0.76 -12.02
CA GLN A 445 -13.78 -0.46 -12.73
C GLN A 445 -13.75 -0.14 -14.24
N TYR A 446 -13.06 -0.98 -15.01
CA TYR A 446 -13.01 -0.95 -16.49
C TYR A 446 -12.39 0.30 -17.15
N GLN A 447 -12.06 1.36 -16.42
CA GLN A 447 -11.50 2.59 -17.01
C GLN A 447 -10.51 3.32 -16.11
N LEU A 448 -9.50 3.92 -16.73
CA LEU A 448 -8.69 4.99 -16.14
C LEU A 448 -9.36 6.33 -16.49
N THR A 449 -9.61 7.17 -15.50
CA THR A 449 -10.12 8.54 -15.70
C THR A 449 -9.01 9.55 -15.44
N VAL A 450 -8.85 10.53 -16.32
CA VAL A 450 -7.83 11.58 -16.20
C VAL A 450 -8.51 12.94 -16.08
N PHE A 451 -8.36 13.56 -14.92
CA PHE A 451 -8.79 14.93 -14.67
C PHE A 451 -7.65 15.89 -15.00
N GLY A 452 -7.97 17.05 -15.55
CA GLY A 452 -7.00 18.08 -15.87
C GLY A 452 -7.66 19.43 -16.14
N LEU A 453 -6.83 20.45 -16.37
CA LEU A 453 -7.32 21.76 -16.76
C LEU A 453 -8.00 21.71 -18.14
N LEU A 454 -9.03 22.54 -18.33
CA LEU A 454 -9.64 22.71 -19.65
C LEU A 454 -8.60 23.33 -20.61
N PRO A 455 -8.49 22.84 -21.86
CA PRO A 455 -7.61 23.41 -22.88
C PRO A 455 -7.86 24.89 -23.20
#